data_AF-K1U6Z5-F1
#
_entry.id   AF-K1U6Z5-F1
#
_cell.length_a   1.000
_cell.length_b   1.000
_cell.length_c   1.000
_cell.angle_alpha   90.00
_cell.angle_beta   90.00
_cell.angle_gamma   90.00
#
_symmetry.space_group_name_H-M   'P 1'
#
loop_
_entity.id
_entity.type
_entity.pdbx_description
1 polymer ?
#
loop_
_entity_poly.entity_id
_entity_poly.type
_entity_poly.pdbx_seq_one_letter_code
_entity_poly.pdbx_strand_id
1 'polypeptide(L)'
;MRSSILIIYTGGTIGMKTDAATGALVPFDFSGIYDEFPSLKRLNVDIEVLTMSPVIDSSNVAPSNWVTLAGLIRDNYDRYDGFVVLHGTDTMSYTASALSFMLENL
;
A
#
# COMPACT_ATOMS: atom_id res chain seq x y z
N MET A 1 -20.12 7.87 11.76
CA MET A 1 -19.33 7.75 10.50
C MET A 1 -18.38 6.58 10.67
N ARG A 2 -18.17 5.79 9.62
CA ARG A 2 -17.05 4.83 9.58
C ARG A 2 -15.81 5.58 9.12
N SER A 3 -14.66 5.28 9.69
CA SER A 3 -13.40 5.85 9.20
C SER A 3 -13.06 5.23 7.85
N SER A 4 -12.63 6.05 6.91
CA SER A 4 -12.20 5.62 5.59
C SER A 4 -10.68 5.58 5.52
N ILE A 5 -10.12 4.45 5.11
CA ILE A 5 -8.67 4.22 5.02
C ILE A 5 -8.29 3.90 3.58
N LEU A 6 -7.30 4.62 3.06
CA LEU A 6 -6.68 4.28 1.78
C LEU A 6 -5.46 3.38 2.02
N ILE A 7 -5.50 2.19 1.44
CA ILE A 7 -4.33 1.32 1.34
C ILE A 7 -3.62 1.62 0.03
N ILE A 8 -2.35 2.01 0.09
CA ILE A 8 -1.50 2.20 -1.09
C ILE A 8 -0.59 1.00 -1.21
N TYR A 9 -0.82 0.17 -2.23
CA TYR A 9 0.03 -0.98 -2.54
C TYR A 9 1.18 -0.54 -3.45
N THR A 10 2.38 -0.49 -2.89
CA THR A 10 3.60 -0.11 -3.63
C THR A 10 4.33 -1.33 -4.17
N GLY A 11 4.07 -2.52 -3.64
CA GLY A 11 4.74 -3.77 -4.01
C GLY A 11 5.13 -4.61 -2.80
N GLY A 12 6.05 -5.56 -3.00
CA GLY A 12 6.44 -6.53 -1.99
C GLY A 12 5.59 -7.81 -2.01
N THR A 13 6.07 -8.83 -1.32
CA THR A 13 5.45 -10.18 -1.33
C THR A 13 4.11 -10.25 -0.60
N ILE A 14 3.76 -9.23 0.18
CA ILE A 14 2.47 -9.16 0.90
C ILE A 14 1.26 -9.11 -0.04
N GLY A 15 1.41 -8.51 -1.23
CA GLY A 15 0.38 -8.47 -2.25
C GLY A 15 0.58 -9.54 -3.33
N MET A 16 1.26 -10.64 -3.00
CA MET A 16 1.47 -11.77 -3.89
C MET A 16 0.80 -13.01 -3.34
N LYS A 17 0.17 -13.80 -4.21
CA LYS A 17 -0.33 -15.13 -3.90
C LYS A 17 0.40 -16.18 -4.72
N THR A 18 0.52 -17.38 -4.18
CA THR A 18 1.03 -18.51 -4.95
C THR A 18 -0.06 -19.01 -5.88
N ASP A 19 0.22 -19.00 -7.18
CA ASP A 19 -0.64 -19.65 -8.17
C ASP A 19 -0.61 -21.16 -7.96
N ALA A 20 -1.78 -21.77 -7.74
CA ALA A 20 -1.87 -23.18 -7.37
C ALA A 20 -1.47 -24.14 -8.49
N ALA A 21 -1.49 -23.70 -9.75
CA ALA A 21 -1.14 -24.53 -10.90
C ALA A 21 0.36 -24.49 -11.21
N THR A 22 0.98 -23.31 -11.07
CA THR A 22 2.37 -23.07 -11.48
C THR A 22 3.34 -22.95 -10.31
N GLY A 23 2.86 -22.70 -9.09
CA GLY A 23 3.68 -22.39 -7.93
C GLY A 23 4.34 -21.02 -7.98
N ALA A 24 4.09 -20.23 -9.03
CA ALA A 24 4.65 -18.89 -9.18
C ALA A 24 3.92 -17.89 -8.28
N LEU A 25 4.61 -16.85 -7.84
CA LEU A 25 3.98 -15.71 -7.18
C LEU A 25 3.32 -14.81 -8.22
N VAL A 26 2.03 -14.60 -8.06
CA VAL A 26 1.22 -13.70 -8.89
C VAL A 26 0.64 -12.58 -8.04
N PRO A 27 0.46 -11.36 -8.59
CA PRO A 27 -0.18 -10.27 -7.87
C PRO A 27 -1.58 -10.67 -7.37
N PHE A 28 -1.87 -10.29 -6.13
CA PHE A 28 -3.18 -10.40 -5.51
C PHE A 28 -4.12 -9.33 -6.06
N ASP A 29 -5.37 -9.71 -6.31
CA ASP A 29 -6.43 -8.75 -6.63
C ASP A 29 -7.06 -8.22 -5.34
N PHE A 30 -6.75 -6.97 -5.02
CA PHE A 30 -7.24 -6.30 -3.82
C PHE A 30 -8.75 -5.99 -3.83
N SER A 31 -9.45 -6.23 -4.95
CA SER A 31 -10.93 -6.18 -4.96
C SER A 31 -11.55 -7.14 -3.94
N GLY A 32 -10.86 -8.26 -3.66
CA GLY A 32 -11.25 -9.27 -2.67
C GLY A 32 -10.58 -9.13 -1.30
N ILE A 33 -10.07 -7.94 -0.92
CA ILE A 33 -9.27 -7.77 0.30
C ILE A 33 -9.96 -8.30 1.57
N TYR A 34 -11.28 -8.19 1.66
CA TYR A 34 -12.05 -8.71 2.80
C TYR A 34 -12.20 -10.23 2.82
N ASP A 35 -12.06 -10.89 1.67
CA ASP A 35 -12.09 -12.34 1.59
C ASP A 35 -10.71 -12.94 1.89
N GLU A 36 -9.64 -12.23 1.48
CA GLU A 36 -8.26 -12.58 1.84
C GLU A 36 -7.96 -12.29 3.31
N PHE A 37 -8.45 -11.16 3.83
CA PHE A 37 -8.29 -10.75 5.23
C PHE A 37 -9.64 -10.57 5.91
N PRO A 38 -10.35 -11.67 6.26
CA PRO A 38 -11.65 -11.61 6.95
C PRO A 38 -11.62 -10.85 8.27
N SER A 39 -10.44 -10.72 8.89
CA SER A 39 -10.24 -9.91 10.09
C SER A 39 -10.58 -8.43 9.88
N LEU A 40 -10.40 -7.89 8.66
CA LEU A 40 -10.72 -6.50 8.34
C LEU A 40 -12.22 -6.22 8.43
N LYS A 41 -13.08 -7.22 8.19
CA LYS A 41 -14.55 -7.10 8.35
C LYS A 41 -14.94 -6.69 9.78
N ARG A 42 -14.08 -6.93 10.78
CA ARG A 42 -14.31 -6.55 12.18
C ARG A 42 -13.90 -5.12 12.53
N LEU A 43 -13.07 -4.47 11.70
CA LEU A 43 -12.47 -3.18 12.02
C LEU A 43 -13.42 -1.98 11.88
N ASN A 44 -14.65 -2.17 11.39
CA ASN A 44 -15.65 -1.11 11.18
C ASN A 44 -15.08 0.14 10.46
N VAL A 45 -14.20 -0.09 9.49
CA VAL A 45 -13.59 0.91 8.61
C VAL A 45 -13.96 0.60 7.16
N ASP A 46 -14.03 1.64 6.33
CA ASP A 46 -14.22 1.51 4.89
C ASP A 46 -12.84 1.57 4.22
N ILE A 47 -12.43 0.49 3.56
CA ILE A 47 -11.10 0.35 2.95
C ILE A 47 -11.21 0.45 1.43
N GLU A 48 -10.41 1.36 0.85
CA GLU A 48 -10.12 1.38 -0.58
C GLU A 48 -8.64 1.02 -0.81
N VAL A 49 -8.34 0.35 -1.92
CA VAL A 49 -6.97 -0.02 -2.27
C VAL A 49 -6.58 0.61 -3.59
N LEU A 50 -5.46 1.35 -3.58
CA LEU A 50 -4.83 1.92 -4.76
C LEU A 50 -3.49 1.22 -4.99
N THR A 51 -3.31 0.66 -6.17
CA THR A 51 -2.07 0.01 -6.58
C THR A 51 -1.20 0.96 -7.39
N MET A 52 0.06 1.13 -6.99
CA MET A 52 1.04 1.82 -7.83
C MET A 52 1.32 1.00 -9.10
N SER A 53 1.38 1.67 -10.24
CA SER A 53 1.68 1.05 -11.53
C SER A 53 2.89 1.75 -12.16
N PRO A 54 4.04 1.06 -12.34
CA PRO A 54 4.29 -0.32 -11.94
C PRO A 54 4.42 -0.48 -10.42
N VAL A 55 4.20 -1.70 -9.93
CA VAL A 55 4.62 -2.08 -8.57
C VAL A 55 6.14 -2.05 -8.47
N ILE A 56 6.64 -1.78 -7.27
CA ILE A 56 8.04 -1.55 -6.98
C ILE A 56 8.61 -2.79 -6.28
N ASP A 57 9.74 -3.28 -6.77
CA ASP A 57 10.61 -4.19 -6.02
C ASP A 57 11.30 -3.40 -4.91
N SER A 58 11.14 -3.79 -3.65
CA SER A 58 11.71 -3.04 -2.52
C SER A 58 13.23 -2.90 -2.61
N SER A 59 13.92 -3.84 -3.23
CA SER A 59 15.37 -3.75 -3.44
C SER A 59 15.78 -2.64 -4.42
N ASN A 60 14.83 -2.12 -5.20
CA ASN A 60 15.05 -1.16 -6.28
C ASN A 60 14.22 0.14 -6.14
N VAL A 61 13.90 0.53 -4.90
CA VAL A 61 13.22 1.81 -4.62
C VAL A 61 14.17 2.98 -4.88
N ALA A 62 13.69 3.98 -5.62
CA ALA A 62 14.40 5.23 -5.92
C ALA A 62 13.66 6.46 -5.34
N PRO A 63 14.33 7.61 -5.19
CA PRO A 63 13.69 8.83 -4.68
C PRO A 63 12.46 9.28 -5.48
N SER A 64 12.42 9.03 -6.79
CA SER A 64 11.24 9.29 -7.62
C SER A 64 10.01 8.51 -7.16
N ASN A 65 10.19 7.30 -6.63
CA ASN A 65 9.09 6.52 -6.07
C ASN A 65 8.53 7.16 -4.80
N TRP A 66 9.38 7.73 -3.94
CA TRP A 66 8.94 8.46 -2.76
C TRP A 66 8.14 9.71 -3.13
N VAL A 67 8.58 10.45 -4.15
CA VAL A 67 7.83 11.61 -4.67
C VAL A 67 6.45 11.19 -5.17
N THR A 68 6.36 10.10 -5.93
CA THR A 68 5.07 9.57 -6.39
C THR A 68 4.19 9.16 -5.21
N LEU A 69 4.73 8.44 -4.23
CA LEU A 69 3.99 7.98 -3.06
C LEU A 69 3.50 9.14 -2.18
N ALA A 70 4.36 10.13 -1.90
CA ALA A 70 3.98 11.33 -1.17
C ALA A 70 2.91 12.13 -1.92
N GLY A 71 3.03 12.24 -3.26
CA GLY A 71 2.01 12.85 -4.11
C GLY A 71 0.67 12.14 -4.01
N LEU A 72 0.65 10.81 -4.06
CA LEU A 72 -0.58 10.02 -3.89
C LEU A 72 -1.24 10.25 -2.54
N ILE A 73 -0.46 10.30 -1.45
CA ILE A 73 -0.99 10.59 -0.11
C ILE A 73 -1.57 11.99 -0.08
N ARG A 74 -0.81 13.01 -0.53
CA ARG A 74 -1.23 14.41 -0.56
C ARG A 74 -2.53 14.60 -1.35
N ASP A 75 -2.60 14.04 -2.56
CA ASP A 75 -3.73 14.23 -3.48
C ASP A 75 -5.01 13.54 -2.97
N ASN A 76 -4.88 12.64 -1.99
CA ASN A 76 -5.99 11.94 -1.35
C ASN A 76 -6.20 12.34 0.12
N TYR A 77 -5.41 13.27 0.66
CA TYR A 77 -5.36 13.57 2.10
C TYR A 77 -6.74 13.95 2.67
N ASP A 78 -7.49 14.80 1.97
CA ASP A 78 -8.81 15.26 2.42
C ASP A 78 -9.93 14.22 2.22
N ARG A 79 -9.66 13.13 1.49
CA ARG A 79 -10.67 12.11 1.13
C ARG A 79 -10.73 10.95 2.13
N TYR A 80 -9.66 10.72 2.89
CA TYR A 80 -9.51 9.56 3.77
C TYR A 80 -9.04 10.00 5.16
N ASP A 81 -9.46 9.26 6.18
CA ASP A 81 -9.09 9.50 7.58
C ASP A 81 -7.70 8.92 7.92
N GLY A 82 -7.12 8.11 7.04
CA GLY A 82 -5.81 7.52 7.25
C GLY A 82 -5.30 6.74 6.04
N PHE A 83 -4.00 6.46 6.08
CA PHE A 83 -3.27 5.80 5.01
C PHE A 83 -2.48 4.60 5.55
N VAL A 84 -2.48 3.51 4.79
CA VAL A 84 -1.62 2.35 5.05
C VAL A 84 -0.82 2.07 3.78
N VAL A 85 0.51 2.08 3.88
CA VAL A 85 1.40 1.77 2.75
C VAL A 85 1.84 0.32 2.87
N LEU A 86 1.44 -0.52 1.89
CA LEU A 86 1.95 -1.88 1.76
C LEU A 86 3.22 -1.84 0.91
N HIS A 87 4.35 -2.20 1.52
CA HIS A 87 5.67 -2.05 0.94
C HIS A 87 6.52 -3.32 1.17
N GLY A 88 7.46 -3.60 0.27
CA GLY A 88 8.43 -4.68 0.47
C GLY A 88 9.46 -4.34 1.56
N THR A 89 10.03 -5.35 2.19
CA THR A 89 10.78 -5.17 3.45
C THR A 89 12.15 -4.54 3.30
N ASP A 90 12.84 -4.71 2.18
CA ASP A 90 14.28 -4.39 2.04
C ASP A 90 14.59 -2.91 2.32
N THR A 91 13.70 -2.02 1.88
CA THR A 91 13.88 -0.57 1.98
C THR A 91 12.70 0.12 2.67
N MET A 92 11.84 -0.64 3.37
CA MET A 92 10.66 -0.09 4.06
C MET A 92 11.02 1.02 5.05
N SER A 93 12.10 0.84 5.82
CA SER A 93 12.58 1.84 6.78
C SER A 93 13.13 3.10 6.11
N TYR A 94 13.77 2.97 4.94
CA TYR A 94 14.25 4.10 4.14
C TYR A 94 13.07 4.90 3.58
N THR A 95 12.08 4.23 2.99
CA THR A 95 10.85 4.87 2.51
C THR A 95 10.11 5.57 3.65
N ALA A 96 9.95 4.91 4.81
CA ALA A 96 9.30 5.53 5.97
C ALA A 96 10.03 6.79 6.45
N SER A 97 11.37 6.74 6.51
CA SER A 97 12.19 7.90 6.89
C SER A 97 12.10 9.03 5.87
N ALA A 98 12.13 8.72 4.57
CA ALA A 98 11.98 9.73 3.53
C ALA A 98 10.61 10.41 3.61
N LEU A 99 9.53 9.63 3.73
CA LEU A 99 8.17 10.17 3.83
C LEU A 99 7.97 11.05 5.06
N SER A 100 8.59 10.73 6.21
CA SER A 100 8.46 11.55 7.41
C SER A 100 9.02 12.96 7.23
N PHE A 101 9.97 13.16 6.32
CA PHE A 101 10.48 14.49 5.96
C PHE A 101 9.69 15.14 4.81
N MET A 102 9.16 14.34 3.88
CA MET A 102 8.42 14.87 2.72
C MET A 102 6.99 15.31 3.07
N LEU A 103 6.37 14.64 4.04
CA LEU A 103 5.02 14.94 4.51
C LEU A 103 5.08 15.85 5.75
N GLU A 104 5.45 17.11 5.52
CA GLU A 104 5.51 18.10 6.59
C GLU A 104 4.11 18.47 7.09
N ASN A 105 3.99 18.73 8.40
CA ASN A 105 2.74 19.10 9.08
C ASN A 105 1.62 18.06 8.96
N LEU A 106 2.00 16.76 8.90
CA LEU A 106 1.07 15.64 8.96
C LEU A 106 0.32 15.54 10.29
#